data_AF-A0A246E946-F1
#
_entry.id   AF-A0A246E946-F1
#
_cell.length_a   1.000
_cell.length_b   1.000
_cell.length_c   1.000
_cell.angle_alpha   90.00
_cell.angle_beta   90.00
_cell.angle_gamma   90.00
#
_symmetry.space_group_name_H-M   'P 1'
#
loop_
_entity.id
_entity.type
_entity.pdbx_description
1 polymer ?
#
loop_
_entity_poly.entity_id
_entity_poly.type
_entity_poly.pdbx_seq_one_letter_code
_entity_poly.pdbx_strand_id
1 'polypeptide(L)'
;MKLRIVASIAVGAALTLGATGCSMISPQATTIDFSASDGVNIPPSGPLDVRNAMVIADESGTAGNFLAAIVNPTDEDHTLIFGFGETTTTLKVPARDSISLGVDGNKPILLEDIDTMPGATLPMSFQSGDAEGVRIDVPVLDGTLPYYTEYVPLEATTPSATPTPSATPTPSATPTP
;
A
#
# COMPACT_ATOMS: atom_id res chain seq x y z
N MET A 1 -8.96 -61.35 35.01
CA MET A 1 -8.10 -60.21 35.39
C MET A 1 -7.41 -59.56 34.18
N LYS A 2 -6.78 -60.34 33.27
CA LYS A 2 -6.06 -59.82 32.08
C LYS A 2 -6.93 -59.00 31.10
N LEU A 3 -8.16 -59.42 30.81
CA LEU A 3 -9.05 -58.71 29.86
C LEU A 3 -9.46 -57.30 30.33
N ARG A 4 -9.60 -57.11 31.65
CA ARG A 4 -9.96 -55.82 32.24
C ARG A 4 -8.81 -54.81 32.10
N ILE A 5 -7.56 -55.27 32.26
CA ILE A 5 -6.36 -54.45 32.09
C ILE A 5 -6.22 -53.99 30.63
N VAL A 6 -6.42 -54.91 29.68
CA VAL A 6 -6.37 -54.58 28.23
C VAL A 6 -7.44 -53.56 27.85
N ALA A 7 -8.67 -53.71 28.36
CA ALA A 7 -9.74 -52.75 28.11
C ALA A 7 -9.43 -51.35 28.67
N SER A 8 -8.88 -51.27 29.89
CA SER A 8 -8.48 -49.99 30.49
C SER A 8 -7.36 -49.29 29.72
N ILE A 9 -6.37 -50.05 29.23
CA ILE A 9 -5.28 -49.51 28.39
C ILE A 9 -5.83 -49.01 27.06
N ALA A 10 -6.72 -49.77 26.41
CA ALA A 10 -7.31 -49.38 25.12
C ALA A 10 -8.13 -48.09 25.23
N VAL A 11 -8.96 -47.96 26.28
CA VAL A 11 -9.74 -46.74 26.54
C VAL A 11 -8.84 -45.56 26.88
N GLY A 12 -7.80 -45.78 27.68
CA GLY A 12 -6.81 -44.75 28.01
C GLY A 12 -6.10 -44.23 26.75
N ALA A 13 -5.63 -45.13 25.89
CA ALA A 13 -4.98 -44.76 24.62
C ALA A 13 -5.93 -44.01 23.68
N ALA A 14 -7.18 -44.45 23.56
CA ALA A 14 -8.19 -43.77 22.75
C ALA A 14 -8.50 -42.35 23.26
N LEU A 15 -8.59 -42.17 24.58
CA LEU A 15 -8.81 -40.86 25.19
C LEU A 15 -7.61 -39.92 24.99
N THR A 16 -6.38 -40.41 25.20
CA THR A 16 -5.19 -39.57 25.00
C THR A 16 -5.03 -39.17 23.54
N LEU A 17 -5.21 -40.10 22.59
CA LEU A 17 -5.09 -39.82 21.16
C LEU A 17 -6.22 -38.93 20.64
N GLY A 18 -7.45 -39.14 21.13
CA GLY A 18 -8.61 -38.32 20.77
C GLY A 18 -8.51 -36.89 21.32
N ALA A 19 -8.08 -36.73 22.57
CA ALA A 19 -7.92 -35.41 23.19
C ALA A 19 -6.76 -34.59 22.62
N THR A 20 -5.63 -35.23 22.23
CA THR A 20 -4.51 -34.53 21.57
C THR A 20 -4.73 -34.32 20.08
N GLY A 21 -5.75 -34.94 19.47
CA GLY A 21 -6.06 -34.84 18.05
C GLY A 21 -6.58 -33.46 17.61
N CYS A 22 -7.06 -32.61 18.53
CA CYS A 22 -7.56 -31.28 18.18
C CYS A 22 -6.49 -30.40 17.52
N SER A 23 -5.23 -30.50 17.96
CA SER A 23 -4.11 -29.74 17.35
C SER A 23 -3.73 -30.22 15.95
N MET A 24 -4.20 -31.39 15.50
CA MET A 24 -3.97 -31.87 14.12
C MET A 24 -5.00 -31.35 13.12
N ILE A 25 -6.18 -30.93 13.57
CA ILE A 25 -7.27 -30.48 12.70
C ILE A 25 -7.45 -28.95 12.69
N SER A 26 -6.95 -28.27 13.72
CA SER A 26 -6.95 -26.81 13.75
C SER A 26 -5.95 -26.25 12.74
N PRO A 27 -6.34 -25.27 11.90
CA PRO A 27 -5.39 -24.56 11.05
C PRO A 27 -4.33 -23.88 11.94
N GLN A 28 -3.07 -23.92 11.50
CA GLN A 28 -2.01 -23.22 12.22
C GLN A 28 -2.22 -21.71 12.04
N ALA A 29 -2.50 -21.00 13.14
CA ALA A 29 -2.76 -19.56 13.07
C ALA A 29 -1.60 -18.75 12.46
N THR A 30 -0.37 -19.28 12.54
CA THR A 30 0.84 -18.67 11.96
C THR A 30 0.93 -18.77 10.44
N THR A 31 0.08 -19.60 9.80
CA THR A 31 0.03 -19.73 8.34
C THR A 31 -1.17 -19.00 7.73
N ILE A 32 -1.92 -18.25 8.53
CA ILE A 32 -3.01 -17.39 8.03
C ILE A 32 -2.34 -16.12 7.51
N ASP A 33 -2.39 -15.92 6.20
CA ASP A 33 -1.84 -14.72 5.58
C ASP A 33 -2.63 -13.48 6.00
N PHE A 34 -1.93 -12.48 6.52
CA PHE A 34 -2.45 -11.16 6.80
C PHE A 34 -1.37 -10.11 6.54
N SER A 35 -1.79 -8.86 6.36
CA SER A 35 -0.88 -7.73 6.24
C SER A 35 -0.48 -7.29 7.65
N ALA A 36 0.72 -7.65 8.10
CA ALA A 36 1.22 -7.34 9.44
C ALA A 36 1.80 -5.93 9.56
N SER A 37 1.14 -4.94 8.94
CA SER A 37 1.57 -3.55 8.83
C SER A 37 0.38 -2.65 8.50
N ASP A 38 0.60 -1.33 8.43
CA ASP A 38 -0.45 -0.33 8.17
C ASP A 38 -0.98 -0.37 6.72
N GLY A 39 -0.20 -0.95 5.79
CA GLY A 39 -0.59 -1.18 4.40
C GLY A 39 -1.12 -2.59 4.13
N VAL A 40 -1.43 -2.86 2.85
CA VAL A 40 -1.93 -4.16 2.39
C VAL A 40 -0.91 -4.90 1.52
N ASN A 41 -0.82 -6.22 1.69
CA ASN A 41 -0.10 -7.07 0.76
C ASN A 41 -0.98 -7.39 -0.44
N ILE A 42 -0.44 -7.25 -1.64
CA ILE A 42 -1.15 -7.65 -2.85
C ILE A 42 -1.09 -9.18 -2.93
N PRO A 43 -2.22 -9.86 -3.18
CA PRO A 43 -2.23 -11.30 -3.36
C PRO A 43 -1.24 -11.72 -4.46
N PRO A 44 -0.58 -12.89 -4.33
CA PRO A 44 0.34 -13.37 -5.35
C PRO A 44 -0.38 -13.56 -6.69
N SER A 45 -0.17 -12.64 -7.64
CA SER A 45 -0.83 -12.63 -8.95
C SER A 45 0.16 -12.69 -10.13
N GLY A 46 1.46 -12.71 -9.87
CA GLY A 46 2.50 -12.78 -10.89
C GLY A 46 3.90 -12.93 -10.27
N PRO A 47 4.97 -12.64 -11.03
CA PRO A 47 6.35 -12.88 -10.58
C PRO A 47 6.87 -11.91 -9.50
N LEU A 48 6.21 -10.76 -9.31
CA LEU A 48 6.59 -9.74 -8.33
C LEU A 48 5.71 -9.84 -7.08
N ASP A 49 6.36 -9.72 -5.93
CA ASP A 49 5.72 -9.63 -4.63
C ASP A 49 5.58 -8.16 -4.23
N VAL A 50 4.34 -7.66 -4.15
CA VAL A 50 4.06 -6.29 -3.67
C VAL A 50 3.54 -6.35 -2.23
N ARG A 51 4.28 -5.72 -1.32
CA ARG A 51 4.09 -5.80 0.12
C ARG A 51 3.88 -4.43 0.73
N ASN A 52 3.02 -4.37 1.74
CA ASN A 52 2.76 -3.16 2.52
C ASN A 52 2.39 -1.93 1.66
N ALA A 53 1.52 -2.13 0.66
CA ALA A 53 1.03 -1.06 -0.18
C ALA A 53 0.11 -0.12 0.62
N MET A 54 0.43 1.16 0.63
CA MET A 54 -0.36 2.22 1.27
C MET A 54 -0.17 3.54 0.55
N VAL A 55 -1.08 4.49 0.79
CA VAL A 55 -0.96 5.87 0.31
C VAL A 55 -0.93 6.80 1.51
N ILE A 56 0.03 7.72 1.57
CA ILE A 56 0.06 8.79 2.56
C ILE A 56 -0.41 10.07 1.88
N ALA A 57 -1.56 10.60 2.30
CA ALA A 57 -2.17 11.81 1.74
C ALA A 57 -2.18 12.96 2.75
N ASP A 58 -2.40 14.17 2.24
CA ASP A 58 -2.72 15.33 3.05
C ASP A 58 -4.21 15.35 3.45
N GLU A 59 -4.62 16.37 4.21
CA GLU A 59 -6.01 16.54 4.65
C GLU A 59 -7.00 16.76 3.51
N SER A 60 -6.52 17.19 2.33
CA SER A 60 -7.38 17.39 1.15
C SER A 60 -7.81 16.07 0.53
N GLY A 61 -6.98 15.02 0.66
CA GLY A 61 -7.22 13.73 0.02
C GLY A 61 -7.16 13.77 -1.51
N THR A 62 -6.55 14.81 -2.08
CA THR A 62 -6.43 15.03 -3.54
C THR A 62 -5.08 14.60 -4.12
N ALA A 63 -4.06 14.51 -3.28
CA ALA A 63 -2.75 13.98 -3.63
C ALA A 63 -2.27 13.02 -2.54
N GLY A 64 -1.55 11.98 -2.94
CA GLY A 64 -1.02 10.99 -2.01
C GLY A 64 0.27 10.34 -2.50
N ASN A 65 1.23 10.13 -1.61
CA ASN A 65 2.44 9.38 -1.91
C ASN A 65 2.20 7.88 -1.69
N PHE A 66 2.39 7.09 -2.75
CA PHE A 66 2.32 5.65 -2.71
C PHE A 66 3.62 5.06 -2.17
N LEU A 67 3.50 4.24 -1.13
CA LEU A 67 4.56 3.48 -0.49
C LEU A 67 4.26 1.98 -0.60
N ALA A 68 5.28 1.21 -0.95
CA ALA A 68 5.22 -0.24 -0.99
C ALA A 68 6.65 -0.80 -1.06
N ALA A 69 6.82 -2.06 -0.66
CA ALA A 69 8.00 -2.85 -0.99
C ALA A 69 7.66 -3.80 -2.14
N ILE A 70 8.43 -3.74 -3.22
CA ILE A 70 8.27 -4.59 -4.38
C ILE A 70 9.51 -5.48 -4.48
N VAL A 71 9.31 -6.79 -4.37
CA VAL A 71 10.39 -7.78 -4.39
C VAL A 71 10.27 -8.60 -5.67
N ASN A 72 11.40 -8.77 -6.36
CA ASN A 72 11.53 -9.65 -7.50
C ASN A 72 12.38 -10.89 -7.13
N PRO A 73 11.75 -11.99 -6.72
CA PRO A 73 12.46 -13.21 -6.40
C PRO A 73 12.92 -14.01 -7.63
N THR A 74 12.64 -13.56 -8.86
CA THR A 74 12.99 -14.31 -10.08
C THR A 74 14.40 -13.98 -10.59
N ASP A 75 14.85 -14.73 -11.59
CA ASP A 75 16.12 -14.49 -12.30
C ASP A 75 15.97 -13.54 -13.50
N GLU A 76 14.79 -12.94 -13.70
CA GLU A 76 14.48 -12.06 -14.83
C GLU A 76 13.99 -10.69 -14.34
N ASP A 77 14.27 -9.64 -15.13
CA ASP A 77 13.71 -8.31 -14.87
C ASP A 77 12.20 -8.33 -15.14
N HIS A 78 11.42 -7.78 -14.22
CA HIS A 78 9.98 -7.63 -14.39
C HIS A 78 9.54 -6.18 -14.20
N THR A 79 8.35 -5.86 -14.71
CA THR A 79 7.73 -4.55 -14.55
C THR A 79 6.44 -4.70 -13.75
N LEU A 80 6.28 -3.87 -12.72
CA LEU A 80 5.01 -3.66 -12.05
C LEU A 80 4.28 -2.52 -12.76
N ILE A 81 3.05 -2.77 -13.18
CA ILE A 81 2.12 -1.73 -13.64
C ILE A 81 1.06 -1.59 -12.55
N PHE A 82 0.89 -0.38 -12.02
CA PHE A 82 -0.10 -0.14 -10.98
C PHE A 82 -0.75 1.22 -11.13
N GLY A 83 -1.94 1.42 -10.56
CA GLY A 83 -2.68 2.63 -10.80
C GLY A 83 -4.05 2.68 -10.15
N PHE A 84 -4.79 3.75 -10.39
CA PHE A 84 -6.15 3.95 -9.91
C PHE A 84 -6.97 4.64 -11.01
N GLY A 85 -8.26 4.30 -11.12
CA GLY A 85 -9.08 4.74 -12.25
C GLY A 85 -8.42 4.38 -13.59
N GLU A 86 -8.20 5.39 -14.43
CA GLU A 86 -7.52 5.27 -15.73
C GLU A 86 -6.02 5.61 -15.66
N THR A 87 -5.55 6.12 -14.52
CA THR A 87 -4.16 6.53 -14.31
C THR A 87 -3.31 5.31 -13.99
N THR A 88 -2.23 5.10 -14.74
CA THR A 88 -1.29 3.99 -14.53
C THR A 88 0.15 4.48 -14.46
N THR A 89 0.93 3.82 -13.61
CA THR A 89 2.36 4.02 -13.42
C THR A 89 3.08 2.71 -13.62
N THR A 90 4.30 2.76 -14.15
CA THR A 90 5.15 1.59 -14.35
C THR A 90 6.42 1.70 -13.50
N LEU A 91 6.82 0.58 -12.91
CA LEU A 91 8.03 0.45 -12.11
C LEU A 91 8.78 -0.80 -12.55
N LYS A 92 10.00 -0.62 -13.07
CA LYS A 92 10.89 -1.73 -13.41
C LYS A 92 11.58 -2.24 -12.15
N VAL A 93 11.57 -3.55 -11.93
CA VAL A 93 12.20 -4.22 -10.79
C VAL A 93 13.22 -5.25 -11.32
N PRO A 94 14.53 -5.04 -11.10
CA PRO A 94 15.55 -5.95 -11.58
C PRO A 94 15.42 -7.37 -11.01
N ALA A 95 15.98 -8.35 -11.70
CA ALA A 95 16.11 -9.71 -11.20
C ALA A 95 16.80 -9.76 -9.84
N ARG A 96 16.32 -10.62 -8.93
CA ARG A 96 16.90 -10.84 -7.59
C ARG A 96 17.05 -9.58 -6.74
N ASP A 97 16.19 -8.59 -6.96
CA ASP A 97 16.27 -7.28 -6.31
C ASP A 97 14.95 -6.89 -5.63
N SER A 98 15.01 -5.87 -4.79
CA SER A 98 13.85 -5.31 -4.10
C SER A 98 13.91 -3.78 -4.09
N ILE A 99 12.78 -3.14 -4.42
CA ILE A 99 12.61 -1.69 -4.36
C ILE A 99 11.60 -1.38 -3.26
N SER A 100 12.00 -0.61 -2.27
CA SER A 100 11.12 -0.17 -1.19
C SER A 100 10.88 1.33 -1.31
N LEU A 101 9.71 1.71 -1.82
CA LEU A 101 9.32 3.10 -2.05
C LEU A 101 9.10 3.82 -0.72
N GLY A 102 9.69 5.01 -0.58
CA GLY A 102 9.65 5.82 0.64
C GLY A 102 10.79 5.52 1.61
N VAL A 103 11.55 4.43 1.44
CA VAL A 103 12.66 4.06 2.34
C VAL A 103 13.95 3.84 1.55
N ASP A 104 15.08 3.77 2.26
CA ASP A 104 16.39 3.45 1.70
C ASP A 104 16.82 4.36 0.52
N GLY A 105 16.36 5.62 0.53
CA GLY A 105 16.67 6.61 -0.50
C GLY A 105 15.79 6.53 -1.76
N ASN A 106 14.87 5.56 -1.84
CA ASN A 106 13.88 5.50 -2.90
C ASN A 106 12.73 6.45 -2.56
N LYS A 107 12.46 7.40 -3.45
CA LYS A 107 11.32 8.32 -3.27
C LYS A 107 10.00 7.56 -3.38
N PRO A 108 8.97 7.96 -2.60
CA PRO A 108 7.62 7.47 -2.86
C PRO A 108 7.13 7.98 -4.22
N ILE A 109 6.08 7.35 -4.72
CA ILE A 109 5.48 7.73 -6.01
C ILE A 109 4.27 8.61 -5.74
N LEU A 110 4.29 9.85 -6.24
CA LEU A 110 3.17 10.76 -6.10
C LEU A 110 2.00 10.31 -7.00
N LEU A 111 0.83 10.16 -6.39
CA LEU A 111 -0.45 9.99 -7.05
C LEU A 111 -1.19 11.34 -6.96
N GLU A 112 -1.40 11.96 -8.12
CA GLU A 112 -2.15 13.21 -8.26
C GLU A 112 -3.61 12.93 -8.59
N ASP A 113 -4.52 13.85 -8.27
CA ASP A 113 -5.95 13.74 -8.59
C ASP A 113 -6.62 12.47 -8.03
N ILE A 114 -6.16 12.00 -6.87
CA ILE A 114 -6.93 11.03 -6.09
C ILE A 114 -8.17 11.72 -5.50
N ASP A 115 -9.22 10.97 -5.20
CA ASP A 115 -10.44 11.49 -4.56
C ASP A 115 -10.76 10.59 -3.36
N THR A 116 -9.84 10.52 -2.41
CA THR A 116 -9.94 9.59 -1.28
C THR A 116 -9.29 10.20 -0.04
N MET A 117 -10.12 10.48 0.96
CA MET A 117 -9.67 11.04 2.23
C MET A 117 -8.87 10.03 3.05
N PRO A 118 -7.91 10.48 3.88
CA PRO A 118 -7.29 9.64 4.89
C PRO A 118 -8.32 8.90 5.78
N GLY A 119 -8.04 7.64 6.10
CA GLY A 119 -8.94 6.73 6.79
C GLY A 119 -9.88 5.93 5.87
N ALA A 120 -9.93 6.24 4.57
CA ALA A 120 -10.61 5.45 3.56
C ALA A 120 -9.62 4.55 2.77
N THR A 121 -10.13 3.84 1.79
CA THR A 121 -9.33 2.99 0.90
C THR A 121 -9.47 3.44 -0.56
N LEU A 122 -8.34 3.56 -1.26
CA LEU A 122 -8.26 3.86 -2.68
C LEU A 122 -8.21 2.53 -3.47
N PRO A 123 -9.18 2.24 -4.34
CA PRO A 123 -9.17 1.02 -5.13
C PRO A 123 -8.13 1.13 -6.27
N MET A 124 -7.05 0.36 -6.16
CA MET A 124 -5.90 0.37 -7.07
C MET A 124 -5.77 -0.95 -7.83
N SER A 125 -5.32 -0.89 -9.09
CA SER A 125 -4.95 -2.04 -9.90
C SER A 125 -3.46 -2.32 -9.82
N PHE A 126 -3.09 -3.60 -9.86
CA PHE A 126 -1.71 -4.08 -9.83
C PHE A 126 -1.54 -5.23 -10.82
N GLN A 127 -0.61 -5.08 -11.75
CA GLN A 127 -0.24 -6.09 -12.73
C GLN A 127 1.26 -6.33 -12.65
N SER A 128 1.62 -7.58 -12.41
CA SER A 128 3.01 -8.02 -12.30
C SER A 128 3.44 -8.71 -13.59
N GLY A 129 4.37 -8.10 -14.33
CA GLY A 129 4.79 -8.58 -15.64
C GLY A 129 3.60 -8.71 -16.60
N ASP A 130 3.52 -9.86 -17.28
CA ASP A 130 2.43 -10.18 -18.22
C ASP A 130 1.26 -10.93 -17.57
N ALA A 131 1.26 -11.05 -16.24
CA ALA A 131 0.20 -11.75 -15.52
C ALA A 131 -1.11 -10.94 -15.47
N GLU A 132 -2.19 -11.57 -15.05
CA GLU A 132 -3.48 -10.88 -14.91
C GLU A 132 -3.43 -9.85 -13.77
N GLY A 133 -3.94 -8.65 -14.04
CA GLY A 133 -4.01 -7.59 -13.06
C GLY A 133 -5.06 -7.88 -11.97
N VAL A 134 -4.74 -7.54 -10.73
CA VAL A 134 -5.66 -7.62 -9.59
C VAL A 134 -6.02 -6.23 -9.09
N ARG A 135 -7.23 -6.09 -8.54
CA ARG A 135 -7.70 -4.83 -7.95
C ARG A 135 -7.82 -5.00 -6.44
N ILE A 136 -7.19 -4.11 -5.68
CA ILE A 136 -7.10 -4.15 -4.22
C ILE A 136 -7.42 -2.77 -3.67
N ASP A 137 -8.16 -2.74 -2.56
CA ASP A 137 -8.43 -1.54 -1.77
C ASP A 137 -7.20 -1.20 -0.92
N VAL A 138 -6.48 -0.15 -1.30
CA VAL A 138 -5.25 0.30 -0.63
C VAL A 138 -5.58 1.36 0.40
N PRO A 139 -5.15 1.23 1.67
CA PRO A 139 -5.46 2.23 2.69
C PRO A 139 -4.79 3.57 2.39
N VAL A 140 -5.55 4.64 2.59
CA VAL A 140 -5.06 6.02 2.57
C VAL A 140 -4.91 6.49 4.02
N LEU A 141 -3.71 6.88 4.40
CA LEU A 141 -3.34 7.35 5.74
C LEU A 141 -2.93 8.82 5.68
N ASP A 142 -2.85 9.46 6.84
CA ASP A 142 -2.38 10.84 6.98
C ASP A 142 -0.98 10.92 7.60
N GLY A 143 -0.45 12.14 7.68
CA GLY A 143 0.83 12.43 8.33
C GLY A 143 0.75 12.71 9.84
N THR A 144 -0.35 12.37 10.52
CA THR A 144 -0.51 12.68 11.97
C THR A 144 0.49 11.90 12.83
N LEU A 145 0.94 10.75 12.35
CA LEU A 145 2.01 9.98 12.97
C LEU A 145 3.38 10.54 12.54
N PRO A 146 4.31 10.78 13.48
CA PRO A 146 5.59 11.44 13.17
C PRO A 146 6.43 10.79 12.06
N TYR A 147 6.29 9.47 11.90
CA TYR A 147 7.02 8.71 10.88
C TYR A 147 6.35 8.75 9.50
N TYR A 148 5.18 9.38 9.36
CA TYR A 148 4.51 9.58 8.07
C TYR A 148 4.55 11.02 7.57
N THR A 149 4.90 11.96 8.44
CA THR A 149 4.93 13.39 8.11
C THR A 149 5.82 13.69 6.88
N GLU A 150 6.93 12.96 6.69
CA GLU A 150 7.82 13.16 5.54
C GLU A 150 7.26 12.63 4.21
N TYR A 151 6.23 11.77 4.27
CA TYR A 151 5.57 11.20 3.10
C TYR A 151 4.29 11.93 2.75
N VAL A 152 3.84 12.92 3.51
CA VAL A 152 2.72 13.75 3.07
C VAL A 152 3.18 14.55 1.85
N PRO A 153 2.43 14.51 0.73
CA PRO A 153 2.74 15.36 -0.42
C PRO A 153 2.82 16.81 0.02
N LEU A 154 3.93 17.46 -0.30
CA LEU A 154 4.01 18.91 -0.18
C LEU A 154 3.13 19.47 -1.30
N GLU A 155 2.10 20.24 -0.96
CA GLU A 155 1.33 20.96 -1.97
C GLU A 155 2.32 21.62 -2.94
N ALA A 156 2.18 21.36 -4.24
CA ALA A 156 2.81 22.18 -5.23
C ALA A 156 2.21 23.58 -5.03
N THR A 157 2.92 24.44 -4.29
CA THR A 157 2.54 25.83 -4.11
C THR A 157 2.50 26.41 -5.51
N THR A 158 1.31 26.45 -6.11
CA THR A 158 1.06 27.29 -7.26
C THR A 158 1.38 28.69 -6.73
N PRO A 159 2.40 29.40 -7.23
CA PRO A 159 2.67 30.74 -6.73
C PRO A 159 1.39 31.53 -6.94
N SER A 160 0.74 31.88 -5.83
CA SER A 160 -0.39 32.79 -5.81
C SER A 160 0.05 34.00 -6.62
N ALA A 161 -0.59 34.22 -7.78
CA ALA A 161 -0.23 35.29 -8.66
C ALA A 161 -0.20 36.58 -7.83
N THR A 162 0.99 37.18 -7.69
CA THR A 162 1.14 38.52 -7.13
C THR A 162 0.08 39.40 -7.80
N PRO A 163 -0.84 40.02 -7.05
CA PRO A 163 -1.83 40.88 -7.68
C PRO A 163 -1.07 41.96 -8.44
N THR A 164 -1.22 41.95 -9.78
CA THR A 164 -0.73 43.02 -10.64
C THR A 164 -1.23 44.34 -10.05
N PRO A 165 -0.36 45.28 -9.64
CA PRO A 165 -0.83 46.56 -9.14
C PRO A 165 -1.64 47.22 -10.25
N SER A 166 -2.91 47.49 -9.95
CA SER A 166 -3.81 48.24 -10.81
C SER A 166 -3.15 49.59 -11.13
N ALA A 167 -2.92 49.86 -12.40
CA ALA A 167 -2.37 51.14 -12.85
C ALA A 167 -3.23 52.29 -12.31
N THR A 168 -2.58 53.22 -11.62
CA THR A 168 -3.17 54.49 -11.21
C THR A 168 -3.49 55.30 -12.47
N PRO A 169 -4.72 55.83 -12.66
CA PRO A 169 -5.01 56.66 -13.82
C PRO A 169 -4.21 57.96 -13.76
N THR A 170 -3.42 58.22 -14.80
CA THR A 170 -2.71 59.49 -15.03
C THR A 170 -3.71 60.64 -15.12
N PRO A 171 -3.58 61.73 -14.35
CA PRO A 171 -4.48 62.87 -14.47
C PRO A 171 -4.28 63.60 -15.81
N SER A 172 -5.42 63.94 -16.41
CA SER A 172 -5.54 64.70 -17.66
C SER A 172 -4.96 66.11 -17.50
N ALA A 173 -4.10 66.53 -18.44
CA ALA A 173 -3.54 67.87 -18.45
C ALA A 173 -4.62 68.90 -18.84
N THR A 174 -4.81 69.90 -17.98
CA THR A 174 -5.63 71.09 -18.22
C THR A 174 -4.98 71.98 -19.29
N PRO A 175 -5.71 72.44 -20.32
CA PRO A 175 -5.22 73.47 -21.23
C PRO A 175 -5.42 74.85 -20.59
N THR A 176 -4.48 75.77 -20.79
CA THR A 176 -4.64 77.19 -20.42
C THR A 176 -3.87 78.06 -21.45
N PRO A 177 -4.24 79.34 -21.57
CA PRO A 177 -4.86 79.98 -22.73
C PRO A 177 -3.90 80.56 -23.77
#